data_AF-A0A6H0EP60-F1
#
_entry.id   AF-A0A6H0EP60-F1
#
_cell.length_a   1.000
_cell.length_b   1.000
_cell.length_c   1.000
_cell.angle_alpha   90.00
_cell.angle_beta   90.00
_cell.angle_gamma   90.00
#
_symmetry.space_group_name_H-M   'P 1'
#
loop_
_entity.id
_entity.type
_entity.pdbx_description
1 polymer ?
#
loop_
_entity_poly.entity_id
_entity_poly.type
_entity_poly.pdbx_seq_one_letter_code
_entity_poly.pdbx_strand_id
1 'polypeptide(L)' 'MVKKLFISVLSKKEKEENRGSAEFQVFCFTNKIRRLTSHLELHRKDYFSQRSLRKILGKRQRLITYLSKKRKIVDK' A
#
# COMPACT_ATOMS: atom_id res chain seq x y z
N MET A 1 -9.28 -17.21 -5.83
CA MET A 1 -10.41 -16.28 -5.57
C MET A 1 -10.33 -15.54 -4.22
N VAL A 2 -9.15 -15.43 -3.60
CA VAL A 2 -8.94 -14.71 -2.31
C VAL A 2 -8.67 -13.20 -2.46
N LYS A 3 -8.19 -12.74 -3.62
CA LYS A 3 -7.82 -11.32 -3.84
C LYS A 3 -9.03 -10.38 -4.00
N LYS A 4 -10.23 -10.91 -4.29
CA LYS A 4 -11.46 -10.12 -4.48
C LYS A 4 -12.12 -9.74 -3.15
N LEU A 5 -11.86 -10.50 -2.07
CA LEU A 5 -12.37 -10.22 -0.72
C LEU A 5 -11.78 -8.95 -0.10
N PHE A 6 -10.51 -8.64 -0.37
CA PHE A 6 -9.84 -7.50 0.26
C PHE A 6 -10.33 -6.14 -0.28
N ILE A 7 -10.87 -6.12 -1.51
CA ILE A 7 -11.36 -4.91 -2.17
C ILE A 7 -12.77 -4.53 -1.67
N SER A 8 -13.61 -5.49 -1.27
CA SER A 8 -14.95 -5.18 -0.75
C SER A 8 -14.95 -4.77 0.73
N VAL A 9 -14.00 -5.26 1.53
CA VAL A 9 -13.91 -4.94 2.98
C VAL A 9 -13.63 -3.45 3.23
N LEU A 10 -12.82 -2.79 2.39
CA LEU A 10 -12.49 -1.37 2.52
C LEU A 10 -13.57 -0.41 1.98
N SER A 11 -14.55 -0.91 1.22
CA SER A 11 -15.62 -0.08 0.66
C SER A 11 -16.76 0.19 1.65
N LYS A 12 -16.84 -0.54 2.78
CA LYS A 12 -18.04 -0.54 3.63
C LYS A 12 -17.86 -0.07 5.07
N LYS A 13 -16.65 0.23 5.54
CA LYS A 13 -16.46 0.79 6.88
C LYS A 13 -15.62 2.06 6.83
N GLU A 14 -16.35 3.16 6.81
CA GLU A 14 -15.95 4.46 7.40
C GLU A 14 -15.07 5.39 6.55
N LYS A 15 -15.80 6.21 5.79
CA LYS A 15 -15.83 7.68 5.84
C LYS A 15 -14.51 8.43 5.60
N GLU A 16 -14.66 9.59 4.96
CA GLU A 16 -13.63 10.51 4.49
C GLU A 16 -12.54 10.88 5.52
N GLU A 17 -12.79 10.65 6.82
CA GLU A 17 -11.86 10.82 7.95
C GLU A 17 -10.61 9.92 7.86
N ASN A 18 -10.69 8.76 7.22
CA ASN A 18 -9.60 7.77 7.23
C ASN A 18 -8.57 7.94 6.10
N ARG A 19 -8.70 8.97 5.24
CA ARG A 19 -7.72 9.22 4.16
C ARG A 19 -6.28 9.42 4.69
N GLY A 20 -6.14 9.97 5.90
CA GLY A 20 -4.86 10.16 6.58
C GLY A 20 -4.33 8.92 7.31
N SER A 21 -5.15 7.89 7.51
CA SER A 21 -4.77 6.71 8.28
C SER A 21 -3.61 5.95 7.61
N ALA A 22 -2.72 5.39 8.43
CA ALA A 22 -1.60 4.59 7.92
C ALA A 22 -2.08 3.33 7.15
N GLU A 23 -3.25 2.78 7.51
CA GLU A 23 -3.85 1.63 6.83
C GLU A 23 -4.35 2.00 5.42
N PHE A 24 -5.06 3.12 5.29
CA PHE A 24 -5.48 3.64 3.99
C PHE A 24 -4.30 3.98 3.08
N GLN A 25 -3.24 4.60 3.64
CA GLN A 25 -2.02 4.89 2.88
C GLN A 25 -1.33 3.61 2.37
N VAL A 26 -1.26 2.56 3.20
CA VAL A 26 -0.71 1.25 2.79
C VAL A 26 -1.55 0.63 1.66
N PHE A 27 -2.88 0.74 1.73
CA PHE A 27 -3.77 0.29 0.65
C PHE A 27 -3.52 1.05 -0.66
N CYS A 28 -3.47 2.39 -0.61
CA CYS A 28 -3.18 3.23 -1.77
C CYS A 28 -1.82 2.91 -2.40
N PHE A 29 -0.77 2.75 -1.59
CA PHE A 29 0.54 2.34 -2.10
C PHE A 29 0.53 0.96 -2.72
N THR A 30 -0.23 0.01 -2.15
CA THR A 30 -0.35 -1.35 -2.69
C THR A 30 -1.00 -1.33 -4.08
N ASN A 31 -2.07 -0.58 -4.26
CA ASN A 31 -2.71 -0.42 -5.58
C ASN A 31 -1.79 0.27 -6.59
N LYS A 32 -1.06 1.31 -6.16
CA LYS A 32 -0.10 2.01 -7.03
C LYS A 32 1.07 1.11 -7.45
N ILE A 33 1.62 0.32 -6.53
CA ILE A 33 2.67 -0.67 -6.81
C ILE A 33 2.16 -1.66 -7.85
N ARG A 34 0.97 -2.24 -7.66
CA ARG A 34 0.42 -3.22 -8.60
C ARG A 34 0.30 -2.67 -10.02
N ARG A 35 -0.19 -1.42 -10.18
CA ARG A 35 -0.31 -0.75 -11.48
C ARG A 35 1.07 -0.49 -12.12
N LEU A 36 2.03 0.02 -11.34
CA LEU A 36 3.38 0.30 -11.81
C LEU A 36 4.15 -0.96 -12.19
N THR A 37 3.96 -2.06 -11.45
CA THR A 37 4.59 -3.34 -11.77
C THR A 37 4.14 -3.83 -13.15
N SER A 38 2.83 -3.82 -13.44
CA SER A 38 2.33 -4.19 -14.77
C SER A 38 2.81 -3.25 -15.88
N HIS A 39 2.92 -1.94 -15.60
CA HIS A 39 3.51 -1.00 -16.57
C HIS A 39 4.97 -1.32 -16.89
N LEU A 40 5.77 -1.66 -15.87
CA LEU A 40 7.20 -1.97 -16.04
C LEU A 40 7.46 -3.33 -16.70
N GLU A 41 6.51 -4.27 -16.64
CA GLU A 41 6.57 -5.52 -17.39
C GLU A 41 6.62 -5.26 -18.91
N LEU A 42 5.85 -4.27 -19.38
CA LEU A 42 5.83 -3.81 -20.77
C LEU A 42 7.00 -2.86 -21.07
N HIS A 43 7.35 -1.97 -20.14
CA HIS A 43 8.38 -0.95 -20.30
C HIS A 43 9.62 -1.23 -19.43
N ARG A 44 10.33 -2.33 -19.72
CA ARG A 44 11.47 -2.79 -18.88
C ARG A 44 12.64 -1.81 -18.79
N LYS A 45 12.80 -0.92 -19.77
CA LYS A 45 13.87 0.09 -19.82
C LYS A 45 13.53 1.40 -19.09
N ASP A 46 12.32 1.52 -18.51
CA ASP A 46 11.98 2.71 -17.72
C ASP A 46 12.58 2.65 -16.31
N TYR A 47 13.84 3.05 -16.22
CA TYR A 47 14.60 3.08 -14.97
C TYR A 47 14.12 4.16 -13.99
N PHE A 48 13.52 5.25 -14.49
CA PHE A 48 13.01 6.32 -13.64
C PHE A 48 11.77 5.84 -12.87
N SER A 49 10.83 5.20 -13.56
CA SER A 49 9.67 4.58 -12.94
C SER A 49 10.07 3.45 -11.98
N GLN A 50 11.05 2.61 -12.32
CA GLN A 50 11.60 1.61 -11.39
C GLN A 50 12.17 2.24 -10.11
N ARG A 51 12.92 3.33 -10.23
CA ARG A 51 13.46 4.06 -9.07
C ARG A 51 12.32 4.62 -8.20
N SER A 52 11.30 5.19 -8.82
CA SER A 52 10.13 5.71 -8.10
C SER A 52 9.35 4.58 -7.40
N LEU A 53 9.22 3.41 -8.03
CA LEU A 53 8.58 2.23 -7.46
C LEU A 53 9.31 1.74 -6.21
N ARG A 54 10.65 1.66 -6.25
CA ARG A 54 11.47 1.31 -5.07
C ARG A 54 11.25 2.28 -3.91
N LYS A 55 11.14 3.59 -4.18
CA LYS A 55 10.83 4.60 -3.14
C LYS A 55 9.45 4.35 -2.51
N ILE A 56 8.44 4.05 -3.31
CA ILE A 56 7.07 3.76 -2.82
C ILE A 56 7.08 2.48 -1.97
N LEU A 57 7.82 1.45 -2.39
CA LEU A 57 7.95 0.21 -1.64
C LEU A 57 8.56 0.45 -0.25
N GLY A 58 9.64 1.25 -0.17
CA GLY A 58 10.26 1.64 1.10
C GLY A 58 9.33 2.42 2.02
N LYS A 59 8.55 3.37 1.47
CA LYS A 59 7.54 4.12 2.26
C LYS A 59 6.48 3.18 2.85
N ARG A 60 5.96 2.25 2.04
CA ARG A 60 4.97 1.26 2.49
C ARG A 60 5.53 0.36 3.60
N GLN A 61 6.78 -0.10 3.46
CA GLN A 61 7.43 -0.93 4.48
C GLN A 61 7.55 -0.20 5.83
N ARG A 62 7.92 1.08 5.80
CA ARG A 62 7.99 1.92 7.02
C ARG A 62 6.63 2.07 7.70
N LEU A 63 5.56 2.28 6.93
CA LEU A 63 4.20 2.37 7.48
C LEU A 63 3.73 1.05 8.10
N ILE A 64 4.02 -0.09 7.46
CA ILE A 64 3.71 -1.41 8.01
C ILE A 64 4.46 -1.63 9.33
N THR A 65 5.74 -1.26 9.37
CA THR A 65 6.57 -1.37 10.57
C THR A 65 6.02 -0.49 11.70
N TYR A 66 5.62 0.74 11.38
CA TYR A 66 4.96 1.66 12.32
C TYR A 66 3.66 1.08 12.89
N LEU A 67 2.77 0.57 12.01
CA LEU A 67 1.52 -0.07 12.42
C LEU A 67 1.76 -1.29 13.31
N SER A 68 2.74 -2.13 12.97
CA SER A 68 3.10 -3.30 13.77
C SER A 68 3.62 -2.90 15.16
N LYS A 69 4.47 -1.88 15.24
CA LYS A 69 4.96 -1.35 16.52
C LYS A 69 3.82 -0.77 17.36
N LYS A 70 2.93 0.02 16.75
CA LYS A 70 1.78 0.62 17.43
C LYS A 70 0.84 -0.45 18.01
N ARG A 71 0.51 -1.49 17.23
CA ARG A 71 -0.34 -2.60 17.69
C ARG A 71 0.29 -3.36 18.87
N LYS A 72 1.57 -3.72 18.78
CA LYS A 72 2.32 -4.37 19.89
C LYS A 72 2.37 -3.56 21.20
N ILE A 73 2.17 -2.25 21.16
CA ILE A 73 2.12 -1.39 22.35
C ILE A 73 0.72 -1.43 22.99
N VAL A 74 -0.33 -1.64 22.20
CA VAL A 74 -1.72 -1.70 22.68
C VAL A 74 -2.04 -3.08 23.29
N ASP A 75 -1.35 -4.13 22.84
CA ASP A 75 -1.52 -5.50 23.33
C ASP A 75 -0.62 -5.84 24.56
N LYS A 76 0.15 -4.87 25.06
CA LYS A 76 1.01 -4.99 26.25
C LYS A 76 0.37 -4.28 27.43
#